data_AF-A0A7Y8G7L0-F1
#
_entry.id   AF-A0A7Y8G7L0-F1
#
_cell.length_a   1.000
_cell.length_b   1.000
_cell.length_c   1.000
_cell.angle_alpha   90.00
_cell.angle_beta   90.00
_cell.angle_gamma   90.00
#
_symmetry.space_group_name_H-M   'P 1'
#
loop_
_entity.id
_entity.type
_entity.pdbx_description
1 polymer ?
#
loop_
_entity_poly.entity_id
_entity_poly.type
_entity_poly.pdbx_seq_one_letter_code
_entity_poly.pdbx_strand_id
1 'polypeptide(L)'
;WPGNIRELENVIHHTLLICRNGVIERDDLRLSNMRIERQDDSPHGTDNSAEALLARAFQKLFEEQAGALHEKVEDALLRAAYRFSHYNQVHTANLLGLSRNVTRTRLIKIGELAVNKRRPGENVQGERMLHLSI
;
A
#
# COMPACT_ATOMS: atom_id res chain seq x y z
N TRP A 1 -12.23 -22.83 11.56
CA TRP A 1 -12.24 -22.65 10.10
C TRP A 1 -10.88 -22.08 9.70
N PRO A 2 -10.14 -22.67 8.75
CA PRO A 2 -8.83 -22.18 8.35
C PRO A 2 -8.95 -21.02 7.36
N GLY A 3 -9.56 -19.90 7.77
CA GLY A 3 -9.83 -18.74 6.91
C GLY A 3 -10.79 -17.71 7.50
N ASN A 4 -11.19 -16.71 6.70
CA ASN A 4 -12.09 -15.60 7.11
C ASN A 4 -13.53 -16.11 7.36
N ILE A 5 -14.30 -15.42 8.22
CA ILE A 5 -15.72 -15.74 8.53
C ILE A 5 -16.58 -15.81 7.25
N ARG A 6 -16.24 -15.03 6.22
CA ARG A 6 -16.93 -15.06 4.91
C ARG A 6 -16.80 -16.40 4.19
N GLU A 7 -15.71 -17.12 4.38
CA GLU A 7 -15.52 -18.44 3.76
C GLU A 7 -16.35 -19.52 4.47
N LEU A 8 -16.45 -19.41 5.80
CA LEU A 8 -17.36 -20.23 6.59
C LEU A 8 -18.81 -19.99 6.16
N GLU A 9 -19.19 -18.72 5.98
CA GLU A 9 -20.50 -18.33 5.47
C GLU A 9 -20.77 -18.96 4.10
N ASN A 10 -19.85 -18.84 3.15
CA ASN A 10 -20.00 -19.42 1.81
C ASN A 10 -20.20 -20.94 1.83
N VAL A 11 -19.47 -21.66 2.67
CA VAL A 11 -19.62 -23.12 2.77
C VAL A 11 -20.93 -23.52 3.44
N ILE A 12 -21.38 -22.78 4.46
CA ILE A 12 -22.70 -23.03 5.06
C ILE A 12 -23.82 -22.74 4.05
N HIS A 13 -23.76 -21.61 3.33
CA HIS A 13 -24.75 -21.25 2.30
C HIS A 13 -24.81 -22.29 1.19
N HIS A 14 -23.67 -22.74 0.68
CA HIS A 14 -23.61 -23.75 -0.37
C HIS A 14 -24.13 -25.11 0.12
N THR A 15 -23.80 -25.49 1.36
CA THR A 15 -24.30 -26.74 1.97
C THR A 15 -25.82 -26.70 2.10
N LEU A 16 -26.40 -25.59 2.57
CA LEU A 16 -27.85 -25.41 2.66
C LEU A 16 -28.56 -25.46 1.30
N LEU A 17 -27.89 -25.02 0.23
CA LEU A 17 -28.44 -25.02 -1.13
C LEU A 17 -28.48 -26.43 -1.76
N ILE A 18 -27.58 -27.32 -1.31
CA ILE A 18 -27.44 -28.70 -1.81
C ILE A 18 -28.22 -29.70 -0.96
N CYS A 19 -28.42 -29.43 0.33
CA CYS A 19 -29.21 -30.26 1.22
C CYS A 19 -30.66 -30.35 0.76
N ARG A 20 -31.05 -31.51 0.21
CA ARG A 20 -32.42 -31.76 -0.25
C ARG A 20 -33.37 -32.25 0.84
N ASN A 21 -32.84 -32.75 1.97
CA ASN A 21 -33.62 -33.48 2.98
C ASN A 21 -33.60 -32.83 4.39
N GLY A 22 -33.19 -31.56 4.50
CA GLY A 22 -33.18 -30.83 5.79
C GLY A 22 -32.18 -31.35 6.83
N VAL A 23 -31.36 -32.35 6.47
CA VAL A 23 -30.26 -32.90 7.27
C VAL A 23 -28.99 -32.73 6.46
N ILE A 24 -27.96 -32.15 7.07
CA ILE A 24 -26.63 -31.98 6.47
C ILE A 24 -25.87 -33.29 6.68
N GLU A 25 -25.65 -34.05 5.61
CA GLU A 25 -24.82 -35.26 5.66
C GLU A 25 -23.35 -34.93 5.37
N ARG A 26 -22.43 -35.84 5.74
CA ARG A 26 -20.98 -35.63 5.56
C ARG A 26 -20.59 -35.41 4.10
N ASP A 27 -21.37 -35.93 3.17
CA ASP A 27 -21.14 -35.80 1.72
C ASP A 27 -21.66 -34.46 1.15
N ASP A 28 -22.59 -33.79 1.83
CA ASP A 28 -23.08 -32.45 1.47
C ASP A 28 -22.02 -31.39 1.80
N LEU A 29 -21.28 -31.64 2.88
CA LEU A 29 -20.12 -30.88 3.29
C LEU A 29 -18.96 -31.20 2.32
N ARG A 30 -18.88 -30.44 1.23
CA ARG A 30 -17.78 -30.45 0.22
C ARG A 30 -16.41 -29.99 0.80
N LEU A 31 -16.06 -30.42 2.01
CA LEU A 31 -14.77 -30.19 2.69
C LEU A 31 -13.61 -30.88 1.96
N SER A 32 -13.90 -31.86 1.08
CA SER A 32 -12.89 -32.53 0.25
C SER A 32 -12.17 -31.58 -0.71
N ASN A 33 -12.83 -30.50 -1.16
CA ASN A 33 -12.17 -29.44 -1.92
C ASN A 33 -11.26 -28.55 -1.04
N MET A 34 -11.54 -28.47 0.27
CA MET A 34 -10.69 -27.77 1.25
C MET A 34 -9.41 -28.55 1.59
N ARG A 35 -9.35 -29.86 1.30
CA ARG A 35 -8.11 -30.64 1.40
C ARG A 35 -7.23 -30.51 0.16
N ILE A 36 -7.78 -30.09 -0.97
CA ILE A 36 -7.05 -29.92 -2.23
C ILE A 36 -6.40 -28.53 -2.30
N GLU A 37 -6.88 -27.55 -1.51
CA GLU A 37 -6.22 -26.25 -1.29
C GLU A 37 -5.18 -26.28 -0.15
N ARG A 38 -4.87 -27.45 0.40
CA ARG A 38 -3.53 -27.72 0.92
C ARG A 38 -2.60 -27.95 -0.28
N GLN A 39 -2.43 -26.91 -1.10
CA GLN A 39 -1.36 -26.87 -2.08
C GLN A 39 -0.04 -26.94 -1.31
N ASP A 40 0.67 -28.05 -1.50
CA ASP A 40 2.12 -28.18 -1.39
C ASP A 40 2.79 -27.39 -0.26
N ASP A 41 2.49 -27.78 0.98
CA ASP A 41 3.36 -27.51 2.11
C ASP A 41 4.60 -28.41 1.98
N SER A 42 5.48 -28.02 1.07
CA SER A 42 6.85 -28.51 0.99
C SER A 42 7.59 -27.99 2.23
N PRO A 43 8.04 -28.84 3.16
CA PRO A 43 8.56 -28.37 4.43
C PRO A 43 10.04 -27.98 4.32
N HIS A 44 10.46 -27.17 3.35
CA HIS A 44 11.86 -26.70 3.26
C HIS A 44 12.00 -25.33 2.60
N GLY A 45 12.12 -24.31 3.44
CA GLY A 45 12.49 -22.95 3.08
C GLY A 45 11.51 -21.97 3.69
N THR A 46 11.93 -21.23 4.72
CA THR A 46 11.29 -19.95 5.01
C THR A 46 11.26 -19.18 3.71
N ASP A 47 10.08 -19.02 3.11
CA ASP A 47 9.90 -18.20 1.93
C ASP A 47 10.20 -16.76 2.35
N ASN A 48 11.48 -16.40 2.25
CA ASN A 48 12.01 -15.08 2.56
C ASN A 48 11.89 -14.15 1.35
N SER A 49 11.01 -14.48 0.38
CA SER A 49 10.62 -13.55 -0.66
C SER A 49 10.15 -12.24 -0.05
N ALA A 50 10.48 -11.12 -0.71
CA ALA A 50 10.02 -9.80 -0.30
C ALA A 50 8.48 -9.73 -0.24
N GLU A 51 7.80 -10.47 -1.11
CA GLU A 51 6.33 -10.54 -1.14
C GLU A 51 5.77 -11.25 0.09
N ALA A 52 6.38 -12.37 0.50
CA ALA A 52 6.01 -13.10 1.71
C ALA A 52 6.24 -12.26 2.98
N LEU A 53 7.36 -11.53 3.04
CA LEU A 53 7.66 -10.61 4.14
C LEU A 53 6.65 -9.44 4.20
N LEU A 54 6.29 -8.88 3.05
CA LEU A 54 5.30 -7.80 2.96
C LEU A 54 3.90 -8.30 3.38
N ALA A 55 3.49 -9.48 2.93
CA ALA A 55 2.23 -10.10 3.34
C ALA A 55 2.17 -10.30 4.86
N ARG A 56 3.26 -10.79 5.47
CA ARG A 56 3.35 -10.94 6.93
C ARG A 56 3.30 -9.59 7.66
N ALA A 57 3.90 -8.54 7.10
CA ALA A 57 3.81 -7.20 7.65
C ALA A 57 2.37 -6.67 7.62
N PHE A 58 1.64 -6.90 6.53
CA PHE A 58 0.23 -6.52 6.44
C PHE A 58 -0.65 -7.25 7.45
N GLN A 59 -0.45 -8.55 7.67
CA GLN A 59 -1.19 -9.29 8.69
C GLN A 59 -1.07 -8.65 10.08
N LYS A 60 0.15 -8.30 10.49
CA LYS A 60 0.37 -7.59 11.76
C LYS A 60 -0.32 -6.23 11.81
N LEU A 61 -0.24 -5.45 10.73
CA LEU A 61 -0.89 -4.14 10.64
C LEU A 61 -2.43 -4.24 10.70
N PHE A 62 -3.01 -5.33 10.19
CA PHE A 62 -4.46 -5.57 10.29
C PHE A 62 -4.90 -5.90 11.71
N GLU A 63 -4.11 -6.68 12.45
CA GLU A 63 -4.38 -7.03 13.85
C GLU A 63 -4.33 -5.81 14.77
N GLU A 64 -3.40 -4.87 14.53
CA GLU A 64 -3.23 -3.65 15.34
C GLU A 64 -4.41 -2.67 15.23
N GLN A 65 -5.22 -2.74 14.16
CA GLN A 65 -6.41 -1.89 13.93
C GLN A 65 -6.20 -0.38 14.18
N ALA A 66 -5.00 0.15 13.90
CA ALA A 66 -4.58 1.49 14.30
C ALA A 66 -5.28 2.66 13.55
N GLY A 67 -6.31 2.38 12.75
CA GLY A 67 -7.00 3.36 11.89
C GLY A 67 -6.12 3.95 10.78
N ALA A 68 -6.77 4.48 9.73
CA ALA A 68 -6.11 5.12 8.58
C ALA A 68 -4.96 4.29 7.95
N LEU A 69 -5.07 2.96 7.98
CA LEU A 69 -4.00 2.06 7.56
C LEU A 69 -3.55 2.30 6.12
N HIS A 70 -4.50 2.53 5.22
CA HIS A 70 -4.20 2.83 3.82
C HIS A 70 -3.24 4.02 3.68
N GLU A 71 -3.55 5.14 4.32
CA GLU A 71 -2.71 6.35 4.29
C GLU A 71 -1.33 6.07 4.91
N LYS A 72 -1.26 5.37 6.04
CA LYS A 72 0.01 5.00 6.68
C LYS A 72 0.91 4.16 5.78
N VAL A 73 0.32 3.16 5.09
CA VAL A 73 1.05 2.29 4.16
C VAL A 73 1.52 3.09 2.94
N GLU A 74 0.65 3.92 2.35
CA GLU A 74 1.01 4.77 1.22
C GLU A 74 2.15 5.74 1.59
N ASP A 75 2.07 6.38 2.76
CA ASP A 75 3.10 7.31 3.26
C ASP A 75 4.43 6.60 3.51
N ALA A 76 4.40 5.42 4.14
CA ALA A 76 5.59 4.62 4.38
C ALA A 76 6.26 4.17 3.07
N LEU A 77 5.46 3.68 2.11
CA LEU A 77 5.92 3.31 0.77
C LEU A 77 6.57 4.51 0.07
N LEU A 78 5.91 5.66 0.08
CA LEU A 78 6.39 6.86 -0.60
C LEU A 78 7.71 7.37 0.02
N ARG A 79 7.81 7.39 1.36
CA ARG A 79 9.06 7.77 2.05
C ARG A 79 10.19 6.80 1.73
N ALA A 80 9.91 5.49 1.74
CA ALA A 80 10.91 4.47 1.42
C ALA A 80 11.42 4.62 -0.02
N ALA A 81 10.52 4.77 -0.99
CA ALA A 81 10.86 4.97 -2.38
C ALA A 81 11.64 6.27 -2.63
N TYR A 82 11.27 7.35 -1.93
CA TYR A 82 11.96 8.64 -2.05
C TYR A 82 13.40 8.58 -1.53
N ARG A 83 13.61 7.92 -0.37
CA ARG A 83 14.95 7.68 0.17
C ARG A 83 15.79 6.77 -0.73
N PHE A 84 15.20 5.66 -1.20
CA PHE A 84 15.85 4.74 -2.12
C PHE A 84 16.26 5.42 -3.43
N SER A 85 15.45 6.37 -3.89
CA SER A 85 15.74 7.19 -5.07
C SER A 85 16.63 8.40 -4.79
N HIS A 86 17.35 8.43 -3.66
CA HIS A 86 18.24 9.52 -3.24
C HIS A 86 17.56 10.90 -3.27
N TYR A 87 16.32 10.99 -2.80
CA TYR A 87 15.52 12.22 -2.75
C TYR A 87 15.27 12.84 -4.15
N ASN A 88 15.30 12.04 -5.21
CA ASN A 88 14.96 12.46 -6.57
C ASN A 88 13.49 12.15 -6.89
N GLN A 89 12.67 13.20 -6.99
CA GLN A 89 11.22 13.10 -7.27
C GLN A 89 10.90 12.40 -8.58
N VAL A 90 11.69 12.60 -9.64
CA VAL A 90 11.43 12.02 -10.96
C VAL A 90 11.71 10.51 -10.91
N HIS A 91 12.83 10.12 -10.32
CA HIS A 91 13.17 8.70 -10.16
C HIS A 91 12.17 7.98 -9.25
N THR A 92 11.73 8.64 -8.18
CA THR A 92 10.71 8.09 -7.26
C THR A 92 9.38 7.87 -7.98
N ALA A 93 8.95 8.83 -8.80
CA ALA A 93 7.74 8.72 -9.59
C ALA A 93 7.83 7.55 -10.58
N ASN A 94 8.95 7.43 -11.30
CA ASN A 94 9.20 6.33 -12.23
C ASN A 94 9.23 4.96 -11.52
N LEU A 95 9.90 4.87 -10.36
CA LEU A 95 9.98 3.65 -9.56
C LEU A 95 8.59 3.18 -9.10
N LEU A 96 7.72 4.10 -8.73
CA LEU A 96 6.37 3.80 -8.25
C LEU A 96 5.32 3.72 -9.38
N GLY A 97 5.69 4.00 -10.64
CA GLY A 97 4.73 4.07 -11.75
C GLY A 97 3.73 5.22 -11.61
N LEU A 98 4.08 6.30 -10.90
CA LEU A 98 3.25 7.47 -10.67
C LEU A 98 3.70 8.65 -11.54
N SER A 99 2.81 9.63 -11.74
CA SER A 99 3.23 10.90 -12.35
C SER A 99 4.03 11.74 -11.36
N ARG A 100 5.01 12.52 -11.87
CA ARG A 100 5.80 13.45 -11.06
C ARG A 100 4.94 14.38 -10.21
N ASN A 101 3.82 14.88 -10.74
CA ASN A 101 2.95 15.80 -10.03
C ASN A 101 2.23 15.12 -8.87
N VAL A 102 1.78 13.87 -9.04
CA VAL A 102 1.19 13.08 -7.95
C VAL A 102 2.23 12.82 -6.85
N THR A 103 3.42 12.37 -7.22
CA THR A 103 4.53 12.14 -6.28
C THR A 103 4.89 13.42 -5.52
N ARG A 104 5.05 14.56 -6.21
CA ARG A 104 5.34 15.85 -5.59
C ARG A 104 4.27 16.27 -4.59
N THR A 105 2.99 16.23 -4.98
CA THR A 105 1.87 16.62 -4.11
C THR A 105 1.82 15.73 -2.86
N ARG A 106 1.99 14.42 -3.02
CA ARG A 106 2.03 13.49 -1.88
C ARG A 106 3.23 13.75 -0.96
N LEU A 107 4.43 13.97 -1.52
CA LEU A 107 5.63 14.30 -0.73
C LEU A 107 5.49 15.62 0.06
N ILE A 108 4.80 16.62 -0.50
CA ILE A 108 4.46 17.85 0.21
C ILE A 108 3.49 17.56 1.36
N LYS A 109 2.43 16.78 1.11
CA LYS A 109 1.42 16.42 2.12
C LYS A 109 2.04 15.75 3.35
N ILE A 110 3.01 14.86 3.13
CA ILE A 110 3.69 14.14 4.21
C ILE A 110 4.87 14.90 4.84
N GLY A 111 5.15 16.12 4.36
CA GLY A 111 6.19 17.01 4.90
C GLY A 111 7.63 16.72 4.45
N GLU A 112 7.85 15.82 3.48
CA GLU A 112 9.19 15.50 2.94
C GLU A 112 9.71 16.57 1.96
N LEU A 113 8.81 17.40 1.42
CA LEU A 113 9.16 18.50 0.52
C LEU A 113 8.53 19.81 0.99
N ALA A 114 9.38 20.81 1.23
CA ALA A 114 8.92 22.18 1.44
C ALA A 114 8.44 22.77 0.11
N VAL A 115 7.24 23.35 0.09
CA VAL A 115 6.79 24.18 -1.03
C VAL A 115 7.60 25.46 -0.99
N ASN A 116 8.55 25.59 -1.91
CA ASN A 116 9.30 26.82 -2.07
C ASN A 116 8.34 27.90 -2.62
N LYS A 117 7.69 28.63 -1.71
CA LYS A 117 6.93 29.83 -2.04
C LYS A 117 7.97 30.85 -2.49
N ARG A 118 8.18 30.99 -3.80
CA ARG A 118 8.94 32.12 -4.35
C ARG A 118 8.38 33.38 -3.69
N ARG A 119 9.21 34.09 -2.92
CA ARG A 119 8.86 35.40 -2.39
C ARG A 119 8.58 36.31 -3.61
N PRO A 120 7.37 36.85 -3.78
CA PRO A 120 7.16 37.87 -4.79
C PRO A 120 7.77 39.17 -4.22
N GLY A 121 8.99 39.55 -4.66
CA GLY A 121 9.51 40.85 -4.22
C GLY A 121 11.02 41.15 -4.28
N GLU A 122 11.87 40.34 -4.90
CA GLU A 122 13.24 40.79 -5.22
C GLU A 122 13.43 40.80 -6.73
N ASN A 123 12.87 41.85 -7.36
CA ASN A 123 13.16 42.19 -8.74
C ASN A 123 13.79 43.60 -8.75
N VAL A 124 15.08 43.63 -9.12
CA VAL A 124 15.76 44.71 -9.84
C VAL A 124 16.21 45.92 -9.03
N GLN A 125 17.42 45.81 -8.47
CA GLN A 125 18.42 46.87 -8.64
C GLN A 125 18.59 47.13 -10.14
N GLY A 126 18.07 48.26 -10.61
CA GLY A 126 18.19 48.68 -12.01
C GLY A 126 17.61 50.06 -12.32
N GLU A 127 17.30 50.87 -11.32
CA GLU A 127 17.10 52.31 -11.54
C GLU A 127 18.45 53.00 -11.56
N ARG A 128 18.90 53.24 -12.79
CA ARG A 128 19.85 54.30 -13.15
C ARG A 128 19.39 55.62 -12.52
N MET A 129 20.10 56.10 -11.50
CA MET A 129 20.14 57.54 -11.19
C MET A 129 21.60 58.01 -11.17
N LEU A 130 22.06 58.34 -12.38
CA LEU A 130 22.81 59.55 -12.72
C LEU A 130 23.74 60.09 -11.62
N HIS A 131 24.96 59.59 -11.61
CA HIS A 131 26.10 60.34 -11.11
C HIS A 131 26.47 61.38 -12.19
N LEU A 132 25.90 62.58 -12.13
CA LEU A 132 26.37 63.72 -12.92
C LEU A 132 27.20 64.62 -12.01
N SER A 133 28.50 64.65 -12.29
CA SER A 133 29.45 65.61 -11.74
C SER A 133 29.26 66.98 -12.39
N ILE A 134 29.24 68.03 -11.58
CA ILE A 134 29.93 69.34 -11.67
C ILE A 134 29.32 70.25 -10.60
#